data_AF-A0A7C5CW96-F1
#
_entry.id   AF-A0A7C5CW96-F1
#
_cell.length_a   1.000
_cell.length_b   1.000
_cell.length_c   1.000
_cell.angle_alpha   90.00
_cell.angle_beta   90.00
_cell.angle_gamma   90.00
#
_symmetry.space_group_name_H-M   'P 1'
#
loop_
_entity.id
_entity.type
_entity.pdbx_description
1 polymer ?
#
loop_
_entity_poly.entity_id
_entity_poly.type
_entity_poly.pdbx_seq_one_letter_code
_entity_poly.pdbx_strand_id
1 'polypeptide(L)'
;METGESMAGGSQYALPRLSLKDHMFRRGIHLVSGIVVIYYLFPERFFFFPRQFWLVICLGLIPMFMEYLRLKKGVLFLGQRPHEQKTVGAYAWSLWGSTAIMLILPQNVAVPVILIYQFADPIISE
;
A
#
# COMPACT_ATOMS: atom_id res chain seq x y z
N MET A 1 -36.83 15.71 -47.55
CA MET A 1 -35.73 14.74 -47.33
C MET A 1 -35.00 15.20 -46.08
N GLU A 2 -35.38 14.65 -44.93
CA GLU A 2 -34.62 14.77 -43.69
C GLU A 2 -33.28 14.07 -43.87
N THR A 3 -32.18 14.76 -43.59
CA THR A 3 -30.85 14.14 -43.45
C THR A 3 -30.65 13.81 -41.99
N GLY A 4 -30.50 12.52 -41.74
CA GLY A 4 -30.54 11.90 -40.43
C GLY A 4 -29.41 12.27 -39.48
N GLU A 5 -29.73 12.12 -38.20
CA GLU A 5 -28.78 11.92 -37.12
C GLU A 5 -27.84 10.75 -37.42
N SER A 6 -26.54 10.93 -37.14
CA SER A 6 -25.63 9.81 -36.91
C SER A 6 -24.75 10.12 -35.71
N MET A 7 -24.89 9.24 -34.73
CA MET A 7 -24.29 9.20 -33.41
C MET A 7 -22.79 8.88 -33.44
N ALA A 8 -22.14 9.20 -32.31
CA ALA A 8 -21.04 8.46 -31.70
C ALA A 8 -19.63 8.57 -32.35
N GLY A 9 -18.90 9.62 -31.94
CA GLY A 9 -17.44 9.67 -31.99
C GLY A 9 -16.87 9.63 -30.57
N GLY A 10 -16.14 8.58 -30.24
CA GLY A 10 -15.84 8.16 -28.86
C GLY A 10 -14.84 9.01 -28.08
N SER A 11 -14.97 8.90 -26.75
CA SER A 11 -13.84 8.95 -25.82
C SER A 11 -14.05 7.86 -24.76
N GLN A 12 -13.89 6.61 -25.15
CA GLN A 12 -14.01 5.40 -24.32
C GLN A 12 -12.79 5.15 -23.39
N TYR A 13 -11.93 6.15 -23.16
CA TYR A 13 -10.69 5.99 -22.37
C TYR A 13 -10.57 6.93 -21.17
N ALA A 14 -11.68 7.49 -20.67
CA ALA A 14 -11.66 8.09 -19.34
C ALA A 14 -11.81 6.97 -18.30
N LEU A 15 -10.69 6.44 -17.80
CA LEU A 15 -10.73 5.61 -16.59
C LEU A 15 -11.50 6.41 -15.51
N PRO A 16 -12.54 5.84 -14.88
CA PRO A 16 -13.35 6.58 -13.92
C PRO A 16 -12.43 7.16 -12.83
N ARG A 17 -12.45 8.49 -12.68
CA ARG A 17 -11.75 9.15 -11.58
C ARG A 17 -12.26 8.53 -10.27
N LEU A 18 -11.33 8.17 -9.39
CA LEU A 18 -11.66 7.59 -8.08
C LEU A 18 -12.68 8.48 -7.37
N SER A 19 -13.66 7.86 -6.71
CA SER A 19 -14.64 8.62 -5.95
C SER A 19 -13.98 9.25 -4.73
N LEU A 20 -14.55 10.34 -4.20
CA LEU A 20 -14.10 10.94 -2.93
C LEU A 20 -14.02 9.88 -1.80
N LYS A 21 -14.94 8.90 -1.82
CA LYS A 21 -14.94 7.79 -0.87
C LYS A 21 -13.69 6.92 -1.00
N ASP A 22 -13.28 6.60 -2.22
CA ASP A 22 -12.07 5.80 -2.47
C ASP A 22 -10.80 6.54 -2.04
N HIS A 23 -10.77 7.85 -2.25
CA HIS A 23 -9.70 8.73 -1.76
C HIS A 23 -9.62 8.72 -0.23
N MET A 24 -10.73 9.00 0.47
CA MET A 24 -10.77 8.98 1.93
C MET A 24 -10.45 7.60 2.51
N PHE A 25 -10.92 6.53 1.86
CA PHE A 25 -10.64 5.17 2.27
C PHE A 25 -9.15 4.84 2.22
N ARG A 26 -8.48 5.21 1.11
CA ARG A 26 -7.03 5.04 0.97
C ARG A 26 -6.26 5.86 2.00
N ARG A 27 -6.67 7.10 2.27
CA ARG A 27 -6.08 7.92 3.33
C ARG A 27 -6.17 7.22 4.69
N GLY A 28 -7.32 6.63 4.99
CA GLY A 28 -7.52 5.83 6.20
C GLY A 28 -6.54 4.65 6.30
N ILE A 29 -6.40 3.85 5.24
CA ILE A 29 -5.44 2.72 5.21
C ILE A 29 -4.02 3.22 5.46
N HIS A 30 -3.64 4.31 4.79
CA HIS A 30 -2.28 4.85 4.88
C HIS A 30 -1.97 5.37 6.29
N LEU A 31 -2.89 6.09 6.93
CA LEU A 31 -2.75 6.52 8.32
C LEU A 31 -2.65 5.34 9.29
N VAL A 32 -3.52 4.33 9.13
CA VAL A 32 -3.53 3.13 9.98
C VAL A 32 -2.24 2.33 9.82
N SER A 33 -1.66 2.30 8.62
CA SER A 33 -0.44 1.53 8.38
C SER A 33 0.78 2.02 9.16
N GLY A 34 0.76 3.24 9.74
CA GLY A 34 1.76 3.68 10.72
C GLY A 34 1.82 2.80 11.97
N ILE A 35 0.80 1.98 12.24
CA ILE A 35 0.73 1.02 13.35
C ILE A 35 1.88 0.01 13.35
N VAL A 36 2.59 -0.17 12.23
CA VAL A 36 3.76 -1.05 12.13
C VAL A 36 4.84 -0.75 13.18
N VAL A 37 4.92 0.49 13.69
CA VAL A 37 5.86 0.86 14.76
C VAL A 37 5.58 0.18 16.09
N ILE A 38 4.37 -0.37 16.31
CA ILE A 38 4.03 -1.19 17.49
C ILE A 38 4.96 -2.40 17.62
N TYR A 39 5.60 -2.83 16.52
CA TYR A 39 6.70 -3.77 16.52
C TYR A 39 7.74 -3.54 17.64
N TYR A 40 8.08 -2.29 17.93
CA TYR A 40 9.08 -1.97 18.96
C TYR A 40 8.60 -2.24 20.40
N LEU A 41 7.29 -2.47 20.61
CA LEU A 41 6.73 -2.85 21.90
C LEU A 41 6.92 -4.34 22.21
N PHE A 42 7.24 -5.17 21.20
CA PHE A 42 7.52 -6.58 21.41
C PHE A 42 8.90 -6.79 22.05
N PRO A 43 9.07 -7.81 22.90
CA PRO A 43 10.37 -8.13 23.50
C PRO A 43 11.41 -8.50 22.43
N GLU A 44 12.69 -8.33 22.76
CA GLU A 44 13.81 -8.65 21.84
C GLU A 44 13.82 -10.12 21.40
N ARG A 45 13.32 -11.01 22.26
CA ARG A 45 13.05 -12.41 21.91
C ARG A 45 11.57 -12.70 22.10
N PHE A 46 10.97 -13.27 21.07
CA PHE A 46 9.57 -13.67 21.05
C PHE A 46 9.48 -15.06 20.42
N PHE A 47 8.83 -16.01 21.10
CA PHE A 47 8.77 -17.42 20.70
C PHE A 47 10.13 -17.97 20.24
N PHE A 48 11.17 -17.81 21.07
CA PHE A 48 12.54 -18.31 20.82
C PHE A 48 13.32 -17.64 19.68
N PHE A 49 12.70 -16.77 18.88
CA PHE A 49 13.37 -16.05 17.81
C PHE A 49 13.61 -14.57 18.16
N PRO A 50 14.67 -13.94 17.61
CA PRO A 50 14.85 -12.50 17.68
C PRO A 50 13.64 -11.78 17.09
N ARG A 51 13.27 -10.64 17.64
CA ARG A 51 12.10 -9.88 17.19
C ARG A 51 12.19 -9.52 15.68
N GLN A 52 13.41 -9.30 15.17
CA GLN A 52 13.69 -9.02 13.76
C GLN A 52 13.30 -10.17 12.83
N PHE A 53 13.35 -11.41 13.31
CA PHE A 53 12.86 -12.56 12.56
C PHE A 53 11.37 -12.38 12.23
N TRP A 54 10.56 -12.05 13.24
CA TRP A 54 9.13 -11.81 13.08
C TRP A 54 8.83 -10.60 12.19
N LEU A 55 9.66 -9.55 12.25
CA LEU A 55 9.56 -8.41 11.33
C LEU A 55 9.64 -8.87 9.87
N VAL A 56 10.68 -9.63 9.54
CA VAL A 56 10.94 -10.11 8.17
C VAL A 56 9.82 -11.04 7.72
N ILE A 57 9.33 -11.93 8.59
CA ILE A 57 8.22 -12.82 8.23
C ILE A 57 6.93 -12.01 7.99
N CYS A 58 6.52 -11.18 8.95
CA CYS A 58 5.19 -10.55 8.95
C CYS A 58 5.08 -9.36 7.99
N LEU A 59 6.11 -8.52 7.88
CA LEU A 59 6.07 -7.32 7.03
C LEU A 59 6.86 -7.50 5.72
N GLY A 60 7.77 -8.48 5.64
CA GLY A 60 8.55 -8.77 4.44
C GLY A 60 7.96 -9.90 3.60
N LEU A 61 8.12 -11.14 4.06
CA LEU A 61 7.87 -12.34 3.27
C LEU A 61 6.38 -12.62 3.03
N ILE A 62 5.55 -12.54 4.07
CA ILE A 62 4.10 -12.80 3.94
C ILE A 62 3.46 -11.82 2.95
N PRO A 63 3.66 -10.50 3.03
CA PRO A 63 3.08 -9.56 2.08
C PRO A 63 3.56 -9.76 0.65
N MET A 64 4.82 -10.13 0.43
CA MET A 64 5.33 -10.42 -0.92
C MET A 64 4.78 -11.71 -1.49
N PHE A 65 4.61 -12.72 -0.65
CA PHE A 65 3.98 -13.95 -1.08
C PHE A 65 2.51 -13.70 -1.47
N MET A 66 1.78 -12.93 -0.66
CA MET A 66 0.43 -12.47 -1.01
C MET A 66 0.42 -11.67 -2.30
N GLU A 67 1.38 -10.78 -2.49
CA GLU A 67 1.51 -9.95 -3.70
C GLU A 67 1.79 -10.78 -4.95
N TYR A 68 2.68 -11.77 -4.83
CA TYR A 68 2.95 -12.74 -5.89
C TYR A 68 1.69 -13.50 -6.31
N LEU A 69 0.92 -14.01 -5.32
CA LEU A 69 -0.34 -14.69 -5.59
C LEU A 69 -1.38 -13.76 -6.21
N ARG A 70 -1.44 -12.51 -5.75
CA ARG A 70 -2.35 -11.48 -6.26
C ARG A 70 -2.05 -11.18 -7.73
N LEU A 71 -0.78 -10.96 -8.09
CA LEU A 71 -0.33 -10.74 -9.45
C LEU A 71 -0.61 -11.93 -10.36
N LYS A 72 -0.37 -13.16 -9.88
CA LYS A 72 -0.67 -14.39 -10.63
C LYS A 72 -2.15 -14.52 -10.95
N LYS A 73 -3.03 -14.09 -10.04
CA LYS A 73 -4.49 -14.13 -10.21
C LYS A 73 -5.05 -12.89 -10.92
N GLY A 74 -4.26 -11.82 -11.08
CA GLY A 74 -4.72 -10.56 -11.65
C GLY A 74 -5.86 -9.91 -10.85
N VAL A 75 -5.85 -10.05 -9.52
CA VAL A 75 -6.87 -9.48 -8.64
C VAL A 75 -6.38 -8.20 -7.97
N LEU A 76 -7.31 -7.36 -7.53
CA LEU A 76 -7.04 -6.17 -6.74
C LEU A 76 -7.44 -6.43 -5.29
N PHE A 77 -6.58 -6.05 -4.35
CA PHE A 77 -6.99 -5.88 -2.97
C PHE A 77 -7.81 -4.61 -2.79
N LEU A 78 -8.57 -4.58 -1.70
CA LEU A 78 -9.37 -3.42 -1.32
C LEU A 78 -8.48 -2.17 -1.18
N GLY A 79 -8.83 -1.11 -1.90
CA GLY A 79 -8.10 0.17 -1.87
C GLY A 79 -6.97 0.31 -2.90
N GLN A 80 -6.68 -0.74 -3.70
CA GLN A 80 -5.71 -0.66 -4.79
C GLN A 80 -6.28 0.03 -6.04
N ARG A 81 -5.41 0.68 -6.81
CA ARG A 81 -5.75 1.38 -8.05
C ARG A 81 -5.91 0.39 -9.20
N PRO A 82 -6.74 0.69 -10.22
CA PRO A 82 -6.96 -0.21 -11.35
C PRO A 82 -5.68 -0.65 -12.09
N HIS A 83 -4.70 0.25 -12.20
CA HIS A 83 -3.43 -0.09 -12.86
C HIS A 83 -2.57 -1.07 -12.08
N GLU A 84 -2.76 -1.18 -10.75
CA GLU A 84 -2.02 -2.12 -9.89
C GLU A 84 -2.46 -3.57 -10.09
N GLN A 85 -3.46 -3.82 -10.94
CA GLN A 85 -3.93 -5.18 -11.23
C GLN A 85 -2.82 -6.06 -11.83
N LYS A 86 -1.91 -5.46 -12.61
CA LYS A 86 -0.82 -6.17 -13.31
C LYS A 86 0.58 -5.76 -12.86
N THR A 87 0.69 -4.83 -11.93
CA THR A 87 1.98 -4.30 -11.43
C THR A 87 2.05 -4.46 -9.92
N VAL A 88 3.25 -4.42 -9.36
CA VAL A 88 3.43 -4.48 -7.90
C VAL A 88 2.69 -3.32 -7.25
N GLY A 89 1.86 -3.61 -6.24
CA GLY A 89 1.06 -2.64 -5.53
C GLY A 89 1.88 -1.75 -4.60
N ALA A 90 1.47 -0.50 -4.45
CA ALA A 90 2.08 0.48 -3.55
C ALA A 90 2.14 -0.01 -2.10
N TYR A 91 1.15 -0.80 -1.65
CA TYR A 91 1.15 -1.38 -0.31
C TYR A 91 2.35 -2.32 -0.08
N ALA A 92 2.72 -3.13 -1.09
CA ALA A 92 3.83 -4.07 -0.99
C ALA A 92 5.17 -3.31 -0.89
N TRP A 93 5.32 -2.25 -1.70
CA TRP A 93 6.46 -1.33 -1.61
C TRP A 93 6.55 -0.63 -0.26
N SER A 94 5.40 -0.16 0.27
CA SER A 94 5.33 0.50 1.57
C SER A 94 5.75 -0.43 2.73
N LEU A 95 5.28 -1.68 2.73
CA LEU A 95 5.65 -2.68 3.74
C LEU A 95 7.12 -3.09 3.65
N TRP A 96 7.67 -3.23 2.44
CA TRP A 96 9.09 -3.53 2.25
C TRP A 96 9.99 -2.37 2.63
N GLY A 97 9.63 -1.15 2.24
CA GLY A 97 10.34 0.06 2.66
C GLY A 97 10.34 0.20 4.18
N SER A 98 9.19 -0.01 4.83
CA SER A 98 9.07 0.02 6.29
C SER A 98 9.94 -1.06 6.96
N THR A 99 9.92 -2.29 6.42
CA THR A 99 10.78 -3.39 6.90
C THR A 99 12.25 -3.03 6.81
N ALA A 100 12.70 -2.47 5.67
CA ALA A 100 14.08 -2.05 5.48
C ALA A 100 14.46 -0.93 6.47
N ILE A 101 13.61 0.09 6.62
CA ILE A 101 13.82 1.19 7.57
C ILE A 101 13.98 0.65 9.00
N MET A 102 13.12 -0.28 9.42
CA MET A 102 13.13 -0.83 10.78
C MET A 102 14.28 -1.79 11.06
N LEU A 103 14.87 -2.39 10.01
CA LEU A 103 16.05 -3.26 10.15
C LEU A 103 17.37 -2.48 10.13
N ILE A 104 17.43 -1.39 9.35
CA ILE A 104 18.69 -0.67 9.08
C ILE A 104 18.88 0.52 10.02
N LEU A 105 17.80 1.28 10.28
CA LEU A 105 17.90 2.51 11.06
C LEU A 105 17.67 2.22 12.55
N PRO A 106 18.32 2.99 13.45
CA PRO A 106 18.04 2.90 14.87
C PRO A 106 16.60 3.35 15.16
N GLN A 107 15.97 2.76 16.18
CA GLN A 107 14.54 2.97 16.50
C GLN A 107 14.15 4.46 16.61
N ASN A 108 15.00 5.28 17.24
CA ASN A 108 14.77 6.71 17.41
C ASN A 108 14.75 7.51 16.09
N VAL A 109 15.21 6.91 14.99
CA VAL A 109 15.13 7.46 13.63
C VAL A 109 14.06 6.74 12.81
N ALA A 110 13.98 5.41 12.90
CA ALA A 110 13.04 4.60 12.13
C ALA A 110 11.57 4.98 12.41
N VAL A 111 11.21 5.14 13.69
CA VAL A 111 9.84 5.48 14.11
C VAL A 111 9.39 6.82 13.53
N PRO A 112 10.08 7.95 13.74
CA PRO A 112 9.63 9.22 13.18
C PRO A 112 9.62 9.22 11.65
N VAL A 113 10.59 8.56 10.99
CA VAL A 113 10.60 8.45 9.51
C VAL A 113 9.35 7.74 9.01
N ILE A 114 8.99 6.59 9.60
CA ILE A 114 7.78 5.85 9.21
C ILE A 114 6.53 6.68 9.48
N LEU A 115 6.41 7.30 10.66
CA LEU A 115 5.24 8.12 10.96
C LEU A 115 5.13 9.29 9.99
N ILE A 116 6.20 10.05 9.75
CA ILE A 116 6.19 11.15 8.77
C ILE A 116 5.79 10.63 7.39
N TYR A 117 6.37 9.53 6.92
CA TYR A 117 6.01 8.94 5.63
C TYR A 117 4.51 8.58 5.57
N GLN A 118 3.94 8.01 6.64
CA GLN A 118 2.52 7.63 6.67
C GLN A 118 1.57 8.80 6.92
N PHE A 119 2.01 9.90 7.52
CA PHE A 119 1.16 11.09 7.72
C PHE A 119 1.29 12.10 6.57
N ALA A 120 2.48 12.27 6.00
CA ALA A 120 2.74 13.23 4.94
C ALA A 120 2.18 12.79 3.60
N ASP A 121 2.25 11.50 3.27
CA ASP A 121 1.77 11.00 1.96
C ASP A 121 0.27 11.26 1.76
N PRO A 122 -0.64 11.00 2.73
CA PRO A 122 -2.07 11.37 2.59
C PRO A 122 -2.34 12.87 2.48
N ILE A 123 -1.43 13.71 2.97
CA ILE A 123 -1.56 15.17 2.95
C ILE A 123 -1.08 15.73 1.59
N ILE A 124 0.00 15.15 1.03
CA ILE A 124 0.69 15.68 -0.15
C ILE A 124 0.25 14.97 -1.44
N SER A 125 -0.11 13.68 -1.40
CA SER A 125 -0.30 12.84 -2.58
C SER A 125 -1.65 13.05 -3.32
N GLU A 126 -2.27 14.23 -3.20
CA GLU A 126 -3.47 14.62 -3.97
C GLU A 126 -3.35 16.02 -4.56
#